data_AF-A0A9W9SCT3-F1
#
_entry.id   AF-A0A9W9SCT3-F1
#
_cell.length_a   1.000
_cell.length_b   1.000
_cell.length_c   1.000
_cell.angle_alpha   90.00
_cell.angle_beta   90.00
_cell.angle_gamma   90.00
#
_symmetry.space_group_name_H-M   'P 1'
#
loop_
_entity.id
_entity.type
_entity.pdbx_description
1 polymer ?
#
loop_
_entity_poly.entity_id
_entity_poly.type
_entity_poly.pdbx_seq_one_letter_code
_entity_poly.pdbx_strand_id
1 'polypeptide(L)'
;MLSNIIVNRYNLWAAIVSAIGTISTAYGLAIIGSTVGQPSFYTYLKLAPQGTTGYSHTTRIIAALNAINSAGAIIGCLYHVWSSETLGRKKTMIIGCIVLTIGGAICAGAVDVAMLLVGRGIAGIV
;
A
#
# COMPACT_ATOMS: atom_id res chain seq x y z
N MET A 1 32.68 2.64 17.87
CA MET A 1 32.07 3.85 17.27
C MET A 1 30.62 4.11 17.73
N LEU A 2 30.01 3.28 18.58
CA LEU A 2 28.60 3.43 19.05
C LEU A 2 28.45 3.72 20.56
N SER A 3 29.54 3.85 21.32
CA SER A 3 29.51 3.93 22.79
C SER A 3 29.14 5.30 23.38
N ASN A 4 28.91 6.32 22.54
CA ASN A 4 28.61 7.70 22.99
C ASN A 4 27.26 8.24 22.51
N ILE A 5 26.36 7.40 22.00
CA ILE A 5 25.03 7.84 21.58
C ILE A 5 24.10 7.86 22.80
N ILE A 6 24.00 9.02 23.45
CA ILE A 6 22.97 9.28 24.45
C ILE A 6 21.65 9.46 23.69
N VAL A 7 20.85 8.39 23.66
CA VAL A 7 19.58 8.41 22.92
C VAL A 7 18.57 9.26 23.68
N ASN A 8 18.30 10.46 23.16
CA ASN A 8 17.21 11.28 23.66
C ASN A 8 15.89 10.52 23.44
N ARG A 9 15.09 10.35 24.50
CA ARG A 9 13.82 9.61 24.47
C ARG A 9 12.87 10.13 23.38
N TYR A 10 12.88 11.43 23.13
CA TYR A 10 12.11 12.02 22.03
C TYR A 10 12.56 11.52 20.65
N ASN A 11 13.88 11.48 20.41
CA ASN A 11 14.44 11.04 19.13
C ASN A 11 14.22 9.54 18.90
N LEU A 12 14.28 8.73 19.97
CA LEU A 12 13.94 7.30 19.92
C LEU A 12 12.49 7.09 19.45
N TRP A 13 11.54 7.79 20.07
CA TRP A 13 10.13 7.69 19.68
C TRP A 13 9.88 8.17 18.24
N ALA A 14 10.54 9.25 17.82
CA ALA A 14 10.43 9.73 16.44
C ALA A 14 10.93 8.68 15.43
N ALA A 15 12.04 8.00 15.72
CA ALA A 15 12.56 6.93 14.87
C ALA A 15 11.62 5.71 14.82
N ILE A 16 11.06 5.30 15.96
CA ILE A 16 10.11 4.18 16.02
C ILE A 16 8.85 4.49 15.20
N VAL A 17 8.27 5.68 15.35
CA VAL A 17 7.07 6.08 14.59
C VAL A 17 7.37 6.14 13.09
N SER A 18 8.56 6.64 12.70
CA SER A 18 8.99 6.62 11.30
C SER A 18 9.10 5.20 10.75
N ALA A 19 9.63 4.25 11.53
CA ALA A 19 9.78 2.86 11.10
C ALA A 19 8.44 2.16 10.84
N ILE A 20 7.40 2.49 11.62
CA ILE A 20 6.03 1.97 11.41
C ILE A 20 5.47 2.39 10.04
N GLY A 21 5.81 3.60 9.57
CA GLY A 21 5.46 4.05 8.22
C GLY A 21 6.02 3.09 7.15
N THR A 22 7.31 2.77 7.26
CA THR A 22 7.98 1.84 6.32
C THR A 22 7.37 0.44 6.35
N ILE A 23 6.98 -0.06 7.53
CA ILE A 23 6.28 -1.35 7.68
C ILE A 23 4.96 -1.33 6.91
N SER A 24 4.21 -0.22 6.99
CA SER A 24 2.91 -0.07 6.33
C SER A 24 3.03 -0.12 4.81
N THR A 25 4.04 0.56 4.25
CA THR A 25 4.33 0.50 2.80
C THR A 25 4.76 -0.90 2.36
N ALA A 26 5.61 -1.59 3.14
CA ALA A 26 6.03 -2.95 2.84
C ALA A 26 4.84 -3.94 2.88
N TYR A 27 3.94 -3.77 3.84
CA TYR A 27 2.70 -4.56 3.92
C TYR A 27 1.84 -4.38 2.67
N GLY A 28 1.66 -3.14 2.19
CA GLY A 28 0.89 -2.85 0.98
C GLY A 28 1.41 -3.55 -0.28
N LEU A 29 2.73 -3.70 -0.40
CA LEU A 29 3.38 -4.42 -1.50
C LEU A 29 3.22 -5.95 -1.38
N ALA A 30 3.25 -6.49 -0.15
CA ALA A 30 3.25 -7.95 0.08
C ALA A 30 1.86 -8.59 0.08
N ILE A 31 0.82 -7.85 0.49
CA ILE A 31 -0.49 -8.42 0.82
C ILE A 31 -1.19 -9.12 -0.37
N ILE A 32 -0.92 -8.70 -1.63
CA ILE A 32 -1.53 -9.32 -2.82
C ILE A 32 -1.14 -10.80 -2.92
N GLY A 33 0.09 -11.17 -2.54
CA GLY A 33 0.53 -12.57 -2.57
C GLY A 33 -0.34 -13.46 -1.68
N SER A 34 -0.66 -13.00 -0.48
CA SER A 34 -1.54 -13.71 0.44
C SER A 34 -3.00 -13.73 -0.03
N THR A 35 -3.49 -12.63 -0.63
CA THR A 35 -4.86 -12.54 -1.15
C THR A 35 -5.10 -13.51 -2.31
N VAL A 36 -4.16 -13.62 -3.25
CA VAL A 36 -4.25 -14.51 -4.43
C VAL A 36 -4.15 -15.99 -4.03
N GLY A 37 -3.56 -16.30 -2.87
CA GLY A 37 -3.52 -17.66 -2.32
C GLY A 37 -4.86 -18.12 -1.70
N GLN A 38 -5.80 -17.21 -1.43
CA GLN A 38 -7.04 -17.55 -0.74
C GLN A 38 -8.13 -17.98 -1.75
N PRO A 39 -8.75 -19.17 -1.61
CA PRO A 39 -9.80 -19.64 -2.52
C PRO A 39 -11.03 -18.71 -2.56
N SER A 40 -11.35 -18.05 -1.44
CA SER A 40 -12.47 -17.12 -1.33
C SER A 40 -12.31 -15.89 -2.23
N PHE A 41 -11.08 -15.46 -2.56
CA PHE A 41 -10.84 -14.34 -3.46
C PHE A 41 -11.45 -14.60 -4.85
N TYR A 42 -11.24 -15.80 -5.38
CA TYR A 42 -11.75 -16.20 -6.69
C TYR A 42 -13.27 -16.35 -6.69
N THR A 43 -13.83 -16.97 -5.64
CA THR A 43 -15.29 -17.14 -5.52
C THR A 43 -16.01 -15.81 -5.31
N TYR A 44 -15.47 -14.92 -4.47
CA TYR A 44 -16.09 -13.64 -4.13
C TYR A 44 -16.11 -12.68 -5.33
N LEU A 45 -15.00 -12.57 -6.06
CA LEU A 45 -14.89 -11.68 -7.21
C LEU A 45 -15.28 -12.35 -8.55
N LYS A 46 -15.79 -13.59 -8.51
CA LYS A 46 -16.18 -14.39 -9.69
C LYS A 46 -15.05 -14.57 -10.72
N LEU A 47 -13.82 -14.79 -10.25
CA LEU A 47 -12.66 -15.06 -11.10
C LEU A 47 -12.43 -16.56 -11.27
N ALA A 48 -11.93 -16.94 -12.45
CA ALA A 48 -11.53 -18.31 -12.74
C ALA A 48 -10.28 -18.70 -11.92
N PRO A 49 -10.30 -19.79 -11.13
CA PRO A 49 -9.13 -20.30 -10.42
C PRO A 49 -8.12 -20.97 -11.36
N GLN A 50 -6.90 -21.17 -10.87
CA GLN A 50 -5.79 -21.74 -11.65
C GLN A 50 -6.16 -23.13 -12.20
N GLY A 51 -6.03 -23.32 -13.51
CA GLY A 51 -6.37 -24.57 -14.21
C GLY A 51 -7.77 -24.61 -14.87
N THR A 52 -8.58 -23.55 -14.75
CA THR A 52 -9.89 -23.45 -15.45
C THR A 52 -9.84 -22.54 -16.67
N THR A 53 -10.77 -22.75 -17.61
CA THR A 53 -10.97 -21.88 -18.77
C THR A 53 -11.31 -20.46 -18.31
N GLY A 54 -10.51 -19.46 -18.74
CA GLY A 54 -10.67 -18.07 -18.31
C GLY A 54 -9.58 -17.55 -17.35
N TYR A 55 -8.67 -18.39 -16.88
CA TYR A 55 -7.58 -17.99 -15.97
C TYR A 55 -6.67 -16.87 -16.53
N SER A 56 -6.57 -16.73 -17.85
CA SER A 56 -5.83 -15.62 -18.48
C SER A 56 -6.37 -14.24 -18.05
N HIS A 57 -7.69 -14.09 -17.92
CA HIS A 57 -8.31 -12.85 -17.44
C HIS A 57 -7.95 -12.59 -15.96
N THR A 58 -7.97 -13.64 -15.14
CA THR A 58 -7.60 -13.57 -13.73
C THR A 58 -6.15 -13.13 -13.52
N THR A 59 -5.22 -13.70 -14.28
CA THR A 59 -3.81 -13.31 -14.24
C THR A 59 -3.63 -11.83 -14.62
N ARG A 60 -4.38 -11.33 -15.62
CA ARG A 60 -4.33 -9.91 -16.00
C ARG A 60 -4.84 -8.99 -14.90
N ILE A 61 -5.90 -9.38 -14.17
CA ILE A 61 -6.40 -8.62 -13.01
C ILE A 61 -5.36 -8.60 -11.89
N ILE A 62 -4.78 -9.74 -11.55
CA ILE A 62 -3.76 -9.84 -10.49
C ILE A 62 -2.54 -8.99 -10.85
N ALA A 63 -2.10 -9.05 -12.11
CA ALA A 63 -1.03 -8.19 -12.60
C ALA A 63 -1.41 -6.71 -12.51
N ALA A 64 -2.64 -6.34 -12.89
CA ALA A 64 -3.12 -4.96 -12.80
C ALA A 64 -3.19 -4.45 -11.35
N LEU A 65 -3.59 -5.28 -10.39
CA LEU A 65 -3.63 -4.94 -8.97
C LEU A 65 -2.23 -4.59 -8.41
N ASN A 66 -1.20 -5.32 -8.83
CA ASN A 66 0.19 -5.01 -8.45
C ASN A 66 0.72 -3.79 -9.21
N ALA A 67 0.45 -3.71 -10.53
CA ALA A 67 0.94 -2.62 -11.36
C ALA A 67 0.37 -1.26 -10.94
N ILE A 68 -0.92 -1.19 -10.58
CA ILE A 68 -1.55 0.08 -10.16
C ILE A 68 -1.03 0.57 -8.81
N ASN A 69 -0.67 -0.34 -7.90
CA ASN A 69 -0.05 0.01 -6.63
C ASN A 69 1.33 0.64 -6.86
N SER A 70 2.16 0.05 -7.74
CA SER A 70 3.46 0.62 -8.11
C SER A 70 3.34 1.93 -8.89
N ALA A 71 2.34 2.06 -9.76
CA ALA A 71 2.04 3.31 -10.46
C ALA A 71 1.62 4.42 -9.48
N GLY A 72 0.80 4.08 -8.48
CA GLY A 72 0.47 4.96 -7.36
C GLY A 72 1.72 5.43 -6.62
N ALA A 73 2.67 4.53 -6.34
CA ALA A 73 3.90 4.86 -5.62
C ALA A 73 4.78 5.86 -6.37
N ILE A 74 4.84 5.77 -7.70
CA ILE A 74 5.56 6.75 -8.52
C ILE A 74 4.94 8.15 -8.38
N ILE A 75 3.61 8.23 -8.45
CA ILE A 75 2.87 9.49 -8.28
C ILE A 75 3.05 10.03 -6.86
N GLY A 76 2.96 9.15 -5.86
CA GLY A 76 3.19 9.45 -4.45
C GLY A 76 4.58 10.02 -4.18
N CYS A 77 5.62 9.41 -4.75
CA CYS A 77 6.99 9.91 -4.67
C CYS A 77 7.12 11.33 -5.24
N LEU A 78 6.55 11.61 -6.41
CA LEU A 78 6.57 12.95 -7.00
C LEU A 78 5.87 13.98 -6.11
N TYR A 79 4.71 13.62 -5.55
CA TYR A 79 3.98 14.47 -4.62
C TYR A 79 4.75 14.69 -3.31
N HIS A 80 5.40 13.65 -2.79
CA HIS A 80 6.18 13.71 -1.55
C HIS A 80 7.42 14.60 -1.69
N VAL A 81 8.09 14.64 -2.84
CA VAL A 81 9.21 15.57 -3.08
C VAL A 81 8.75 17.01 -2.81
N TRP A 82 7.70 17.46 -3.51
CA TRP A 82 7.17 18.82 -3.37
C TRP A 82 6.55 19.10 -1.98
N SER A 83 5.77 18.15 -1.45
CA SER A 83 5.10 18.30 -0.15
C SER A 83 6.11 18.36 1.00
N SER A 84 7.22 17.61 0.91
CA SER A 84 8.24 17.56 1.96
C SER A 84 8.96 18.90 2.14
N GLU A 85 9.18 19.65 1.07
CA GLU A 85 9.82 20.97 1.09
C GLU A 85 8.85 22.06 1.55
N THR A 86 7.60 22.01 1.09
CA THR A 86 6.65 23.11 1.31
C THR A 86 5.86 23.01 2.62
N LEU A 87 5.40 21.80 2.98
CA LEU A 87 4.55 21.55 4.15
C LEU A 87 5.33 21.02 5.36
N GLY A 88 6.58 20.60 5.13
CA GLY A 88 7.45 19.98 6.12
C GLY A 88 7.16 18.50 6.35
N ARG A 89 8.19 17.77 6.80
CA ARG A 89 8.22 16.29 6.87
C ARG A 89 7.08 15.68 7.71
N LYS A 90 6.76 16.28 8.86
CA LYS A 90 5.72 15.76 9.77
C LYS A 90 4.33 15.80 9.15
N LYS A 91 3.97 16.89 8.47
CA LYS A 91 2.63 17.05 7.85
C LYS A 91 2.49 16.13 6.65
N THR A 92 3.52 16.03 5.82
CA THR A 92 3.54 15.09 4.69
C THR A 92 3.30 13.65 5.14
N MET A 93 3.94 13.22 6.24
CA MET A 93 3.73 11.88 6.78
C MET A 93 2.28 11.65 7.25
N ILE A 94 1.67 12.63 7.94
CA ILE A 94 0.28 12.54 8.40
C ILE A 94 -0.69 12.44 7.21
N ILE A 95 -0.49 13.25 6.18
CA ILE A 95 -1.31 13.20 4.95
C ILE A 95 -1.19 11.83 4.30
N GLY A 96 0.03 11.28 4.21
CA GLY A 96 0.26 9.92 3.74
C GLY A 96 -0.56 8.89 4.54
N CYS A 97 -0.47 8.91 5.87
CA CYS A 97 -1.24 7.99 6.72
C CYS A 97 -2.76 8.06 6.47
N ILE A 98 -3.31 9.26 6.25
CA ILE A 98 -4.74 9.44 5.94
C ILE A 98 -5.07 8.79 4.59
N VAL A 99 -4.27 9.05 3.55
CA VAL A 99 -4.48 8.49 2.21
C VAL A 99 -4.40 6.96 2.23
N LEU A 100 -3.41 6.40 2.93
CA LEU A 100 -3.26 4.96 3.10
C LEU A 100 -4.46 4.34 3.84
N THR A 101 -4.96 5.00 4.88
CA THR A 101 -6.13 4.52 5.64
C THR A 101 -7.38 4.48 4.76
N ILE A 102 -7.60 5.51 3.94
CA ILE A 102 -8.73 5.56 3.00
C ILE A 102 -8.60 4.46 1.94
N GLY A 103 -7.42 4.31 1.33
CA GLY A 103 -7.18 3.25 0.33
C GLY A 103 -7.36 1.85 0.93
N GLY A 104 -6.89 1.63 2.15
CA GLY A 104 -7.07 0.39 2.90
C GLY A 104 -8.55 0.09 3.22
N ALA A 105 -9.32 1.10 3.63
CA ALA A 105 -10.75 0.97 3.89
C ALA A 105 -11.54 0.61 2.63
N ILE A 106 -11.21 1.24 1.49
CA ILE A 106 -11.82 0.90 0.19
C ILE A 106 -11.48 -0.54 -0.20
N CYS A 107 -10.22 -0.98 0.00
CA CYS A 107 -9.83 -2.36 -0.27
C CYS A 107 -10.57 -3.36 0.64
N ALA A 108 -10.78 -3.03 1.91
CA ALA A 108 -11.45 -3.89 2.87
C ALA A 108 -12.96 -4.04 2.58
N GLY A 109 -13.59 -3.00 2.03
CA GLY A 109 -15.01 -2.99 1.64
C GLY A 109 -15.27 -3.26 0.15
N ALA A 110 -14.26 -3.67 -0.62
CA ALA A 110 -14.40 -3.80 -2.07
C ALA A 110 -15.37 -4.93 -2.44
N VAL A 111 -16.45 -4.60 -3.15
CA VAL A 111 -17.46 -5.56 -3.65
C VAL A 111 -17.15 -6.06 -5.06
N ASP A 112 -16.39 -5.29 -5.84
CA ASP A 112 -16.04 -5.56 -7.22
C ASP A 112 -14.54 -5.36 -7.47
N VAL A 113 -14.02 -6.00 -8.52
CA VAL A 113 -12.61 -5.91 -8.93
C VAL A 113 -12.19 -4.46 -9.22
N ALA A 114 -13.08 -3.66 -9.81
CA ALA A 114 -12.82 -2.26 -10.10
C ALA A 114 -12.60 -1.44 -8.82
N MET A 115 -13.40 -1.68 -7.78
CA MET A 115 -13.24 -1.01 -6.48
C MET A 115 -11.94 -1.40 -5.79
N LEU A 116 -11.55 -2.68 -5.92
CA LEU A 116 -10.27 -3.17 -5.41
C LEU A 116 -9.08 -2.51 -6.14
N LEU A 117 -9.16 -2.35 -7.46
CA LEU A 117 -8.14 -1.63 -8.27
C LEU A 117 -8.00 -0.18 -7.84
N VAL A 118 -9.12 0.54 -7.67
CA VAL A 118 -9.11 1.94 -7.21
C VAL A 118 -8.53 2.05 -5.81
N GLY A 119 -8.97 1.19 -4.88
CA GLY A 119 -8.45 1.17 -3.52
C GLY A 119 -6.93 0.92 -3.47
N ARG A 120 -6.42 0.02 -4.32
CA ARG A 120 -4.98 -0.24 -4.48
C ARG A 120 -4.21 0.93 -5.06
N GLY A 121 -4.78 1.60 -6.07
CA GLY A 121 -4.19 2.81 -6.64
C GLY A 121 -4.03 3.91 -5.57
N ILE A 122 -5.09 4.15 -4.78
CA ILE A 122 -5.07 5.16 -3.71
C ILE A 122 -4.10 4.78 -2.60
N ALA A 123 -4.12 3.53 -2.14
CA ALA A 123 -3.21 3.04 -1.11
C ALA A 123 -1.73 3.13 -1.55
N GLY A 124 -1.46 3.00 -2.85
CA GLY A 124 -0.13 3.13 -3.43
C GLY A 124 0.42 4.54 -3.49
N ILE A 125 -0.39 5.60 -3.33
CA ILE A 125 0.08 7.02 -3.40
C ILE A 125 0.94 7.42 -2.18
N VAL A 126 1.19 6.49 -1.25
CA VAL A 126 1.92 6.71 0.00
C VAL A 126 3.38 6.28 -0.05
#